data_AF-A0A9Q2XNP0-F1
#
_entry.id   AF-A0A9Q2XNP0-F1
#
_cell.length_a   1.000
_cell.length_b   1.000
_cell.length_c   1.000
_cell.angle_alpha   90.00
_cell.angle_beta   90.00
_cell.angle_gamma   90.00
#
_symmetry.space_group_name_H-M   'P 1'
#
loop_
_entity.id
_entity.type
_entity.pdbx_description
1 polymer ?
#
loop_
_entity_poly.entity_id
_entity_poly.type
_entity_poly.pdbx_seq_one_letter_code
_entity_poly.pdbx_strand_id
1 'polypeptide(L)'
;MTFAEQLTAFLTTPASRTKLITLRAIWRDRYVRDRLTCKGERGVNYEKLAGHLKSTNPALVSFIDSIVATTSMHLDAVLTAPMRIPLTRQPINLPL
;
A
#
# COMPACT_ATOMS: atom_id res chain seq x y z
N MET A 1 11.96 -11.37 11.79
CA MET A 1 11.57 -10.21 10.97
C MET A 1 10.08 -10.02 11.10
N THR A 2 9.63 -8.87 11.59
CA THR A 2 8.20 -8.55 11.76
C THR A 2 7.58 -8.04 10.47
N PHE A 3 6.25 -8.10 10.33
CA PHE A 3 5.53 -7.52 9.19
C PHE A 3 5.84 -6.02 9.03
N ALA A 4 5.96 -5.29 10.14
CA ALA A 4 6.29 -3.87 10.14
C ALA A 4 7.72 -3.61 9.63
N GLU A 5 8.69 -4.45 10.00
CA GLU A 5 10.06 -4.38 9.49
C GLU A 5 10.11 -4.67 7.98
N GLN A 6 9.39 -5.69 7.51
CA GLN A 6 9.28 -6.02 6.09
C GLN A 6 8.66 -4.86 5.31
N LEU A 7 7.53 -4.34 5.79
CA LEU A 7 6.85 -3.21 5.16
C LEU A 7 7.76 -1.97 5.12
N THR A 8 8.51 -1.70 6.19
CA THR A 8 9.45 -0.58 6.24
C THR A 8 10.62 -0.77 5.27
N ALA A 9 11.14 -2.01 5.15
CA ALA A 9 12.19 -2.35 4.20
C ALA A 9 11.73 -2.26 2.74
N PHE A 10 10.44 -2.48 2.46
CA PHE A 10 9.85 -2.27 1.14
C PHE A 10 9.62 -0.79 0.81
N LEU A 11 9.42 0.05 1.83
CA LEU A 11 9.12 1.49 1.71
C LEU A 11 10.35 2.37 1.96
N THR A 12 11.46 2.04 1.31
CA THR A 12 12.75 2.74 1.50
C THR A 12 12.78 4.13 0.85
N THR A 13 12.00 4.34 -0.22
CA THR A 13 12.00 5.60 -0.98
C THR A 13 10.78 6.47 -0.67
N PRO A 14 10.91 7.81 -0.75
CA PRO A 14 9.76 8.71 -0.65
C PRO A 14 8.64 8.37 -1.64
N ALA A 15 9.01 7.97 -2.87
CA ALA A 15 8.05 7.56 -3.90
C ALA A 15 7.23 6.33 -3.48
N SER A 16 7.87 5.28 -2.95
CA SER A 16 7.17 4.07 -2.48
C SER A 16 6.22 4.36 -1.30
N ARG A 17 6.61 5.27 -0.39
CA ARG A 17 5.76 5.73 0.71
C ARG A 17 4.54 6.50 0.20
N THR A 18 4.73 7.41 -0.75
CA THR A 18 3.62 8.13 -1.38
C THR A 18 2.65 7.16 -2.05
N LYS A 19 3.15 6.15 -2.80
CA LYS A 19 2.30 5.12 -3.42
C LYS A 19 1.46 4.37 -2.38
N LEU A 20 2.05 4.00 -1.24
CA LEU A 20 1.30 3.35 -0.16
C LEU A 20 0.26 4.27 0.49
N ILE A 21 0.60 5.54 0.74
CA ILE A 21 -0.34 6.51 1.30
C ILE A 21 -1.53 6.69 0.35
N THR A 22 -1.28 6.86 -0.95
CA THR A 22 -2.33 6.95 -1.97
C THR A 22 -3.18 5.70 -2.02
N LEU A 23 -2.56 4.51 -2.00
CA LEU A 23 -3.26 3.24 -2.00
C LEU A 23 -4.17 3.09 -0.76
N ARG A 24 -3.69 3.50 0.42
CA ARG A 24 -4.49 3.51 1.66
C ARG A 24 -5.59 4.55 1.66
N ALA A 25 -5.39 5.69 1.02
CA ALA A 25 -6.43 6.69 0.86
C ALA A 25 -7.59 6.15 0.01
N ILE A 26 -7.26 5.49 -1.11
CA ILE A 26 -8.24 4.80 -1.98
C ILE A 26 -8.98 3.72 -1.18
N TRP A 27 -8.28 2.92 -0.37
CA TRP A 27 -8.90 1.87 0.45
C TRP A 27 -9.78 2.41 1.59
N ARG A 28 -9.46 3.59 2.14
CA ARG A 28 -10.25 4.24 3.19
C ARG A 28 -11.56 4.81 2.67
N ASP A 29 -11.64 5.12 1.39
CA ASP A 29 -12.90 5.53 0.77
C ASP A 29 -13.91 4.37 0.85
N ARG A 30 -15.03 4.61 1.54
CA ARG A 30 -16.06 3.61 1.79
C ARG A 30 -16.69 3.10 0.49
N TYR A 31 -16.94 3.97 -0.47
CA TYR A 31 -17.57 3.60 -1.74
C TYR A 31 -16.64 2.75 -2.59
N VAL A 32 -15.36 3.07 -2.58
CA VAL A 32 -14.34 2.24 -3.25
C VAL A 32 -14.20 0.91 -2.53
N ARG A 33 -14.08 0.91 -1.19
CA ARG A 33 -13.93 -0.33 -0.40
C ARG A 33 -15.07 -1.32 -0.60
N ASP A 34 -16.31 -0.83 -0.65
CA ASP A 34 -17.49 -1.69 -0.90
C ASP A 34 -17.45 -2.31 -2.31
N ARG A 35 -16.85 -1.63 -3.30
CA ARG A 35 -16.65 -2.18 -4.65
C ARG A 35 -15.47 -3.15 -4.74
N LEU A 36 -14.45 -2.96 -3.90
CA LEU A 36 -13.22 -3.75 -3.87
C LEU A 36 -13.28 -4.98 -2.95
N THR A 37 -14.35 -5.12 -2.19
CA THR A 37 -14.63 -6.30 -1.36
C THR A 37 -15.68 -7.18 -2.04
N CYS A 38 -15.66 -8.48 -1.74
CA CYS A 38 -16.73 -9.40 -2.13
C CYS A 38 -17.61 -9.69 -0.92
N LYS A 39 -18.93 -9.74 -1.11
CA LYS A 39 -19.85 -10.13 -0.02
C LYS A 39 -19.53 -11.56 0.41
N GLY A 40 -19.17 -11.74 1.69
CA GLY A 40 -18.82 -13.03 2.27
C GLY A 40 -17.31 -13.33 2.31
N GLU A 41 -16.48 -12.56 1.60
CA GLU A 41 -15.01 -12.70 1.67
C GLU A 41 -14.44 -11.72 2.68
N ARG A 42 -13.41 -12.17 3.42
CA ARG A 42 -12.62 -11.30 4.29
C ARG A 42 -11.40 -10.83 3.52
N GLY A 43 -11.37 -9.54 3.21
CA GLY A 43 -10.18 -8.89 2.68
C GLY A 43 -10.37 -8.22 1.33
N VAL A 44 -9.26 -7.75 0.78
CA VAL A 44 -9.18 -7.02 -0.49
C VAL A 44 -9.15 -8.01 -1.62
N ASN A 45 -10.10 -7.91 -2.55
CA ASN A 45 -10.04 -8.68 -3.77
C ASN A 45 -8.99 -8.05 -4.71
N TYR A 46 -7.87 -8.76 -4.91
CA TYR A 46 -6.75 -8.29 -5.72
C TYR A 46 -7.17 -7.96 -7.16
N GLU A 47 -7.98 -8.80 -7.81
CA GLU A 47 -8.40 -8.58 -9.20
C GLU A 47 -9.24 -7.31 -9.34
N LYS A 48 -10.16 -7.09 -8.40
CA LYS A 48 -10.99 -5.87 -8.37
C LYS A 48 -10.15 -4.63 -8.09
N LEU A 49 -9.19 -4.72 -7.16
CA LEU A 49 -8.27 -3.60 -6.88
C LEU A 49 -7.41 -3.30 -8.10
N ALA A 50 -6.79 -4.31 -8.72
CA ALA A 50 -5.97 -4.14 -9.92
C ALA A 50 -6.80 -3.54 -11.07
N GLY A 51 -8.05 -3.99 -11.27
CA GLY A 51 -8.97 -3.41 -12.24
C GLY A 51 -9.28 -1.94 -11.96
N HIS A 52 -9.60 -1.59 -10.71
CA HIS A 52 -9.84 -0.22 -10.31
C HIS A 52 -8.61 0.68 -10.50
N LEU A 53 -7.43 0.20 -10.11
CA LEU A 53 -6.17 0.93 -10.27
C LEU A 53 -5.78 1.10 -11.74
N LYS A 54 -6.03 0.11 -12.61
CA LYS A 54 -5.81 0.27 -14.06
C LYS A 54 -6.61 1.44 -14.62
N SER A 55 -7.84 1.66 -14.15
CA SER A 55 -8.70 2.75 -14.61
C SER A 55 -8.38 4.12 -14.00
N THR A 56 -7.78 4.17 -12.81
CA THR A 56 -7.62 5.41 -12.03
C THR A 56 -6.16 5.85 -11.88
N ASN A 57 -5.26 4.90 -11.63
CA ASN A 57 -3.84 5.15 -11.43
C ASN A 57 -3.00 3.88 -11.77
N PRO A 58 -2.65 3.70 -13.06
CA PRO A 58 -1.93 2.50 -13.50
C PRO A 58 -0.54 2.35 -12.85
N ALA A 59 0.07 3.44 -12.37
CA ALA A 59 1.36 3.40 -11.66
C ALA A 59 1.29 2.72 -10.28
N LEU A 60 0.09 2.53 -9.71
CA LEU A 60 -0.14 1.76 -8.49
C LEU A 60 -0.34 0.27 -8.74
N VAL A 61 -0.65 -0.14 -9.98
CA VAL A 61 -0.83 -1.56 -10.33
C VAL A 61 0.50 -2.30 -10.15
N SER A 62 1.59 -1.79 -10.73
CA SER A 62 2.93 -2.38 -10.57
C SER A 62 3.39 -2.39 -9.11
N PHE A 63 2.89 -1.44 -8.29
CA PHE A 63 3.19 -1.38 -6.87
C PHE A 63 2.50 -2.49 -6.08
N ILE A 64 1.20 -2.73 -6.32
CA ILE A 64 0.50 -3.85 -5.67
C ILE A 64 1.02 -5.21 -6.14
N ASP A 65 1.43 -5.33 -7.41
CA ASP A 65 2.05 -6.55 -7.95
C ASP A 65 3.35 -6.85 -7.24
N SER A 66 4.17 -5.82 -6.98
CA SER A 66 5.43 -5.96 -6.24
C SER A 66 5.20 -6.36 -4.77
N ILE A 67 4.11 -5.88 -4.15
CA ILE A 67 3.72 -6.28 -2.79
C ILE A 67 3.30 -7.74 -2.76
N VAL A 68 2.43 -8.17 -3.68
CA VAL A 68 1.93 -9.56 -3.75
C VAL A 68 3.03 -10.54 -4.13
N ALA A 69 3.95 -10.14 -5.01
CA ALA A 69 5.13 -10.94 -5.37
C ALA A 69 6.08 -11.16 -4.18
N THR A 70 6.04 -10.29 -3.16
CA THR A 70 6.76 -10.48 -1.91
C THR A 70 5.96 -11.46 -1.05
N THR A 71 6.32 -12.75 -1.08
CA THR A 71 5.58 -13.91 -0.55
C THR A 71 5.11 -13.79 0.93
N SER A 72 5.61 -12.79 1.68
CA SER A 72 5.26 -12.56 3.08
C SER A 72 4.27 -11.40 3.32
N MET A 73 3.86 -10.63 2.29
CA MET A 73 3.00 -9.46 2.46
C MET A 73 1.58 -9.69 1.97
N HIS A 74 0.65 -9.88 2.91
CA HIS A 74 -0.77 -9.83 2.61
C HIS A 74 -1.22 -8.39 2.35
N LEU A 75 -1.90 -8.19 1.23
CA LEU A 75 -2.38 -6.88 0.81
C LEU A 75 -3.32 -6.22 1.84
N ASP A 76 -4.16 -7.03 2.49
CA ASP A 76 -5.01 -6.59 3.61
C ASP A 76 -4.21 -6.03 4.77
N ALA A 77 -3.12 -6.71 5.14
CA ALA A 77 -2.22 -6.24 6.19
C ALA A 77 -1.53 -4.95 5.75
N VAL A 78 -1.13 -4.81 4.48
CA VAL A 78 -0.52 -3.58 3.98
C VAL A 78 -1.49 -2.39 4.01
N LEU A 79 -2.78 -2.64 3.77
CA LEU A 79 -3.82 -1.62 3.75
C LEU A 79 -4.33 -1.23 5.14
N THR A 80 -4.25 -2.15 6.11
CA THR A 80 -4.76 -1.93 7.48
C THR A 80 -3.67 -1.64 8.51
N ALA A 81 -2.43 -2.06 8.28
CA ALA A 81 -1.38 -1.95 9.28
C ALA A 81 -1.10 -0.47 9.62
N PRO A 82 -1.14 -0.10 10.91
CA PRO A 82 -0.78 1.23 11.34
C PRO A 82 0.69 1.47 10.99
N MET A 83 0.95 2.42 10.10
CA MET A 83 2.32 2.82 9.83
C MET A 83 2.75 3.76 10.96
N ARG A 84 3.70 3.31 11.78
CA ARG A 84 4.58 4.23 12.50
C ARG A 84 5.62 4.73 11.50
N ILE A 85 5.19 5.48 10.47
CA ILE A 85 6.16 6.30 9.74
C ILE A 85 6.58 7.37 10.75
N PRO A 86 7.86 7.46 11.13
CA PRO A 86 8.34 8.68 11.72
C PRO A 86 8.11 9.75 10.64
N LEU A 87 7.14 10.64 10.85
CA LEU A 87 7.06 11.92 10.15
C LEU A 87 8.21 12.82 10.60
N THR A 88 9.41 12.25 10.77
CA THR A 88 10.62 13.04 10.96
C THR A 88 10.88 13.74 9.64
N ARG A 89 10.33 14.95 9.54
CA ARG A 89 10.95 16.08 8.86
C ARG A 89 12.36 16.26 9.42
N GLN A 90 13.27 15.33 9.12
CA GLN A 90 14.67 15.64 9.22
C GLN A 90 15.02 16.35 7.91
N PRO A 91 15.52 17.60 7.97
CA PRO A 91 16.05 18.25 6.78
C PRO A 91 17.16 17.34 6.22
N ILE A 92 17.21 17.27 4.90
CA ILE A 92 18.32 16.65 4.18
C ILE A 92 19.56 17.49 4.49
N ASN A 93 20.27 17.19 5.58
CA ASN A 93 21.65 17.63 5.75
C ASN A 93 22.49 16.65 4.94
N LEU A 94 22.67 16.96 3.66
CA LEU A 94 23.79 16.45 2.88
C LEU A 94 25.06 17.08 3.47
N PRO A 95 26.04 16.29 3.97
CA PRO A 95 27.37 16.83 4.19
C PRO A 95 28.02 17.10 2.83
N LEU A 96 28.47 18.34 2.63
CA LEU A 96 29.47 18.73 1.63
C LEU A 96 30.84 18.18 2.02
#